data_AF-A0A075TXY0-F1
#
_entry.id   AF-A0A075TXY0-F1
#
_cell.length_a   1.000
_cell.length_b   1.000
_cell.length_c   1.000
_cell.angle_alpha   90.00
_cell.angle_beta   90.00
_cell.angle_gamma   90.00
#
_symmetry.space_group_name_H-M   'P 1'
#
loop_
_entity.id
_entity.type
_entity.pdbx_description
1 polymer ?
#
loop_
_entity_poly.entity_id
_entity_poly.type
_entity_poly.pdbx_seq_one_letter_code
_entity_poly.pdbx_strand_id
1 'polypeptide(L)' 'MSFHLLPGHTIGIISNDLMGQNMAQKAHAMGFNVVGFSEYPDTPVTFEADESFIGYEQLALFKEKADIITYTAPCWHLN' A
#
# COMPACT_ATOMS: atom_id res chain seq x y z
N MET A 1 20.12 -13.54 -1.79
CA MET A 1 19.89 -12.66 -0.62
C MET A 1 18.69 -13.20 0.15
N SER A 2 18.76 -13.28 1.48
CA SER A 2 17.62 -13.67 2.33
C SER A 2 17.13 -12.44 3.08
N PHE A 3 16.26 -11.65 2.44
CA PHE A 3 15.51 -10.58 3.10
C PHE A 3 14.13 -11.13 3.45
N HIS A 4 13.79 -11.10 4.72
CA HIS A 4 12.54 -11.62 5.25
C HIS A 4 11.84 -10.54 6.06
N LEU A 5 10.60 -10.25 5.71
CA LEU A 5 9.71 -9.44 6.52
C LEU A 5 8.82 -10.36 7.34
N LEU A 6 8.70 -10.05 8.63
CA LEU A 6 7.91 -10.81 9.58
C LEU A 6 6.61 -10.05 9.90
N PRO A 7 5.57 -10.75 10.39
CA PRO A 7 4.36 -10.09 10.88
C PRO A 7 4.70 -8.95 11.86
N GLY A 8 3.95 -7.85 11.77
CA GLY A 8 4.19 -6.58 12.45
C GLY A 8 4.94 -5.53 11.63
N HIS A 9 5.59 -5.91 10.52
CA HIS A 9 6.14 -4.95 9.55
C HIS A 9 5.03 -4.34 8.69
N THR A 10 5.35 -3.23 8.03
CA THR A 10 4.42 -2.44 7.23
C THR A 10 4.64 -2.65 5.73
N ILE A 11 3.59 -3.09 5.04
CA ILE A 11 3.56 -3.23 3.58
C ILE A 11 2.86 -2.00 2.97
N GLY A 12 3.58 -1.28 2.12
CA GLY A 12 3.01 -0.20 1.31
C GLY A 12 2.42 -0.73 0.00
N ILE A 13 1.17 -0.42 -0.27
CA ILE A 13 0.45 -0.86 -1.48
C ILE A 13 0.02 0.37 -2.28
N ILE A 14 0.56 0.50 -3.50
CA ILE A 14 0.12 1.51 -4.47
C ILE A 14 -0.95 0.90 -5.37
N SER A 15 -2.20 1.38 -5.30
CA SER A 15 -3.31 0.77 -6.05
C SER A 15 -4.54 1.67 -6.16
N ASN A 16 -5.30 1.48 -7.24
CA ASN A 16 -6.64 2.07 -7.44
C ASN A 16 -7.74 1.01 -7.61
N ASP A 17 -7.41 -0.27 -7.53
CA ASP A 17 -8.29 -1.37 -7.93
C ASP A 17 -8.56 -2.38 -6.80
N LEU A 18 -9.46 -3.32 -7.08
CA LEU A 18 -9.83 -4.38 -6.15
C LEU A 18 -8.67 -5.36 -5.89
N MET A 19 -7.64 -5.41 -6.73
CA MET A 19 -6.47 -6.24 -6.45
C MET A 19 -5.68 -5.67 -5.27
N GLY A 20 -5.57 -4.34 -5.18
CA GLY A 20 -4.93 -3.67 -4.04
C GLY A 20 -5.66 -3.95 -2.73
N GLN A 21 -7.00 -3.85 -2.75
CA GLN A 21 -7.82 -4.20 -1.60
C GLN A 21 -7.62 -5.67 -1.19
N ASN A 22 -7.70 -6.60 -2.14
CA ASN A 22 -7.49 -8.02 -1.86
C ASN A 22 -6.10 -8.28 -1.26
N MET A 23 -5.07 -7.56 -1.73
CA MET A 23 -3.71 -7.68 -1.20
C MET A 23 -3.62 -7.15 0.23
N ALA A 24 -4.23 -6.00 0.52
CA ALA A 24 -4.30 -5.43 1.87
C ALA A 24 -4.97 -6.42 2.86
N GLN A 25 -6.12 -6.98 2.49
CA GLN A 25 -6.85 -7.98 3.30
C GLN A 25 -5.99 -9.22 3.60
N LYS A 26 -5.23 -9.71 2.62
CA LYS A 26 -4.34 -10.85 2.82
C LYS A 26 -3.13 -10.48 3.68
N ALA A 27 -2.56 -9.29 3.50
CA ALA A 27 -1.46 -8.80 4.33
C ALA A 27 -1.88 -8.70 5.81
N HIS A 28 -3.05 -8.15 6.09
CA HIS A 28 -3.63 -8.12 7.44
C HIS A 28 -3.85 -9.52 8.01
N ALA A 29 -4.40 -10.44 7.22
CA ALA A 29 -4.60 -11.83 7.66
C ALA A 29 -3.28 -12.55 8.00
N MET A 30 -2.16 -12.09 7.44
CA MET A 30 -0.81 -12.58 7.77
C MET A 30 -0.16 -11.81 8.94
N GLY A 31 -0.82 -10.78 9.47
CA GLY A 31 -0.36 -9.98 10.60
C GLY A 31 0.58 -8.84 10.23
N PHE A 32 0.59 -8.37 8.98
CA PHE A 32 1.30 -7.15 8.58
C PHE A 32 0.42 -5.93 8.78
N ASN A 33 1.04 -4.77 9.03
CA ASN A 33 0.37 -3.49 8.86
C ASN A 33 0.37 -3.12 7.37
N VAL A 34 -0.60 -2.33 6.94
CA VAL A 34 -0.77 -1.92 5.55
C VAL A 34 -0.89 -0.41 5.48
N VAL A 35 -0.06 0.21 4.64
CA VAL A 35 -0.27 1.59 4.20
C VAL A 35 -0.67 1.63 2.74
N GLY A 36 -1.74 2.35 2.42
CA GLY A 36 -2.28 2.47 1.07
C GLY A 36 -1.86 3.78 0.43
N PHE A 37 -1.49 3.75 -0.85
CA PHE A 37 -1.27 4.95 -1.64
C PHE A 37 -2.12 4.94 -2.91
N SER A 38 -2.74 6.08 -3.19
CA SER A 38 -3.47 6.31 -4.43
C SER A 38 -3.35 7.78 -4.85
N GLU A 39 -3.38 8.03 -6.16
CA GLU A 39 -3.53 9.39 -6.71
C GLU A 39 -4.96 9.93 -6.51
N TYR A 40 -5.94 9.05 -6.27
CA TYR A 40 -7.35 9.39 -6.21
C TYR A 40 -7.92 9.12 -4.81
N PRO A 41 -8.83 9.98 -4.33
CA PRO A 41 -9.57 9.69 -3.12
C PRO A 41 -10.51 8.49 -3.32
N ASP A 42 -10.94 7.89 -2.23
CA ASP A 42 -11.98 6.85 -2.19
C ASP A 42 -11.71 5.64 -3.08
N THR A 43 -10.44 5.20 -3.18
CA THR A 43 -10.08 3.97 -3.89
C THR A 43 -10.14 2.75 -2.98
N PRO A 44 -10.33 1.53 -3.53
CA PRO A 44 -10.48 0.32 -2.71
C PRO A 44 -9.36 0.09 -1.69
N VAL A 45 -8.11 0.41 -2.04
CA VAL A 45 -6.96 0.26 -1.11
C VAL A 45 -7.02 1.28 0.03
N THR A 46 -7.56 2.48 -0.21
CA THR A 46 -7.60 3.55 0.81
C THR A 46 -8.63 3.30 1.91
N PHE A 47 -9.64 2.45 1.64
CA PHE A 47 -10.60 2.01 2.65
C PHE A 47 -10.12 0.84 3.49
N GLU A 48 -9.21 0.04 2.97
CA GLU A 48 -8.75 -1.19 3.62
C GLU A 48 -7.46 -0.97 4.41
N ALA A 49 -6.58 -0.05 3.99
CA ALA A 49 -5.30 0.19 4.66
C ALA A 49 -5.47 0.79 6.07
N ASP A 50 -4.49 0.53 6.95
CA ASP A 50 -4.46 1.09 8.30
C ASP A 50 -4.20 2.62 8.27
N GLU A 51 -3.41 3.07 7.30
CA GLU A 51 -3.16 4.48 6.99
C GLU A 51 -3.15 4.67 5.47
N SER A 52 -3.80 5.74 5.00
CA SER A 52 -3.99 6.00 3.57
C SER A 52 -3.40 7.34 3.18
N PHE A 53 -2.62 7.33 2.10
CA PHE A 53 -1.97 8.50 1.52
C PHE A 53 -2.56 8.77 0.15
N ILE A 54 -3.13 9.96 -0.02
CA ILE A 54 -3.84 10.35 -1.22
C ILE A 54 -3.10 11.54 -1.84
N GLY A 55 -2.80 11.45 -3.14
CA GLY A 55 -2.14 12.53 -3.88
C GLY A 55 -0.60 12.46 -3.83
N TYR A 56 0.02 12.92 -4.90
CA TYR A 56 1.48 12.85 -5.11
C TYR A 56 2.29 13.55 -4.01
N GLU A 57 1.75 14.60 -3.42
CA GLU A 57 2.36 15.34 -2.32
C GLU A 57 2.61 14.47 -1.08
N GLN A 58 1.86 13.38 -0.92
CA GLN A 58 1.99 12.45 0.20
C GLN A 58 2.87 11.24 -0.11
N LEU A 59 3.36 11.10 -1.35
CA LEU A 59 4.15 9.95 -1.78
C LEU A 59 5.44 9.78 -0.95
N ALA A 60 6.06 10.88 -0.52
CA ALA A 60 7.24 10.85 0.33
C ALA A 60 6.93 10.25 1.71
N LEU A 61 5.85 10.71 2.34
CA LEU A 61 5.39 10.22 3.64
C LEU A 61 4.99 8.73 3.57
N PHE A 62 4.30 8.33 2.50
CA PHE A 62 3.98 6.92 2.24
C PHE A 62 5.25 6.06 2.19
N LYS A 63 6.28 6.51 1.46
CA LYS A 63 7.55 5.78 1.33
C LYS A 63 8.29 5.64 2.66
N GLU A 64 8.21 6.63 3.53
CA GLU A 64 8.84 6.60 4.87
C GLU A 64 8.16 5.61 5.83
N LYS A 65 6.87 5.32 5.61
CA LYS A 65 6.09 4.43 6.49
C LYS A 65 6.19 2.94 6.13
N ALA A 66 6.56 2.63 4.90
CA ALA A 66 6.57 1.26 4.39
C ALA A 66 7.95 0.60 4.52
N ASP A 67 8.00 -0.60 5.09
CA ASP A 67 9.22 -1.43 5.10
C ASP A 67 9.47 -2.07 3.71
N ILE A 68 8.40 -2.30 2.96
CA ILE A 68 8.43 -2.72 1.56
C ILE A 68 7.27 -2.11 0.81
N ILE A 69 7.48 -1.80 -0.46
CA ILE A 69 6.46 -1.24 -1.33
C ILE A 69 6.18 -2.20 -2.48
N THR A 70 4.91 -2.38 -2.77
CA THR A 70 4.39 -3.09 -3.93
C THR A 70 3.31 -2.26 -4.61
N TYR A 71 2.96 -2.62 -5.83
CA TYR A 71 1.93 -1.94 -6.61
C TYR A 71 1.01 -2.96 -7.29
N THR A 72 -0.26 -2.61 -7.46
CA THR A 72 -1.12 -3.27 -8.46
C THR A 72 -1.14 -2.44 -9.75
N ALA A 73 -1.85 -2.91 -10.78
CA ALA A 73 -1.80 -2.40 -12.16
C ALA A 73 -1.63 -0.87 -12.27
N PRO A 74 -0.91 -0.37 -13.30
CA PRO A 74 -0.29 0.95 -13.26
C PRO A 74 -1.28 2.06 -12.94
N CYS A 75 -1.02 2.77 -11.85
CA CYS A 75 -1.40 4.17 -11.76
C CYS A 75 -0.61 4.86 -12.88
N TRP A 76 -1.28 5.33 -13.93
CA TRP A 76 -0.71 5.70 -15.23
C TRP A 76 0.33 6.85 -15.20
N HIS A 77 0.69 7.36 -14.02
CA HIS A 77 1.55 8.52 -13.85
C HIS A 77 2.81 8.25 -12.99
N LEU A 78 3.06 7.03 -12.50
CA LEU A 78 4.22 6.72 -11.62
C LEU A 78 5.57 6.54 -12.35
N ASN A 79 5.74 7.09 -13.56
CA ASN A 79 7.03 7.11 -14.28
C ASN A 79 7.86 8.34 -13.93
#